data_AF-A0A6V7Y215-F1
#
_entry.id   AF-A0A6V7Y215-F1
#
_cell.length_a   1.000
_cell.length_b   1.000
_cell.length_c   1.000
_cell.angle_alpha   90.00
_cell.angle_beta   90.00
_cell.angle_gamma   90.00
#
_symmetry.space_group_name_H-M   'P 1'
#
loop_
_entity.id
_entity.type
_entity.pdbx_description
1 polymer ?
#
loop_
_entity_poly.entity_id
_entity_poly.type
_entity_poly.pdbx_seq_one_letter_code
_entity_poly.pdbx_strand_id
1 'polypeptide(L)'
;MSPGYRPHTVIFDFEKAEEQALQTALPFATIHGCFFQFKQALWRKIQELGWGKAEIEGLHNYLKMFVALTFVDTANVPAFFNQLAQRFLEIFGNGDSEGPHVAFINYMERNWIGKDFMPHDFRCQCGTVKI
;
A
#
# COMPACT_ATOMS: atom_id res chain seq x y z
N MET A 1 -25.00 -13.87 -34.12
CA MET A 1 -23.81 -13.49 -33.34
C MET A 1 -24.01 -12.04 -32.91
N SER A 2 -24.25 -11.78 -31.62
CA SER A 2 -24.29 -10.41 -31.11
C SER A 2 -22.91 -9.75 -31.33
N PRO A 3 -22.85 -8.44 -31.63
CA PRO A 3 -21.56 -7.75 -31.80
C PRO A 3 -20.75 -7.95 -30.52
N GLY A 4 -19.59 -8.60 -30.63
CA GLY A 4 -18.81 -9.04 -29.47
C GLY A 4 -18.46 -7.86 -28.59
N TYR A 5 -18.91 -7.89 -27.33
CA TYR A 5 -18.59 -6.87 -26.35
C TYR A 5 -17.08 -6.91 -26.07
N ARG A 6 -16.37 -5.83 -26.42
CA ARG A 6 -14.92 -5.69 -26.21
C ARG A 6 -14.73 -4.57 -25.18
N PRO A 7 -14.73 -4.89 -23.87
CA PRO A 7 -14.49 -3.88 -22.86
C PRO A 7 -13.08 -3.32 -23.05
N HIS A 8 -12.97 -2.00 -23.16
CA HIS A 8 -11.69 -1.31 -23.28
C HIS A 8 -11.05 -1.05 -21.92
N THR A 9 -11.86 -1.13 -20.85
CA THR A 9 -11.43 -0.87 -19.47
C THR A 9 -12.05 -1.92 -18.55
N VAL A 10 -11.24 -2.49 -17.68
CA VAL A 10 -11.65 -3.42 -16.63
C VAL A 10 -11.20 -2.87 -15.28
N ILE A 11 -12.11 -2.89 -14.31
CA ILE A 11 -11.82 -2.55 -12.92
C ILE A 11 -12.00 -3.81 -12.08
N PHE A 12 -10.98 -4.23 -11.34
CA PHE A 12 -10.98 -5.47 -10.56
C PHE A 12 -10.44 -5.26 -9.14
N ASP A 13 -10.48 -6.28 -8.28
CA ASP A 13 -10.21 -6.14 -6.85
C ASP A 13 -8.74 -6.37 -6.40
N PHE A 14 -7.79 -6.31 -7.34
CA PHE A 14 -6.34 -6.51 -7.14
C PHE A 14 -5.91 -7.95 -6.79
N GLU A 15 -6.74 -8.97 -7.00
CA GLU A 15 -6.28 -10.36 -6.87
C GLU A 15 -5.30 -10.75 -8.00
N LYS A 16 -4.07 -11.14 -7.64
CA LYS A 16 -3.01 -11.45 -8.63
C LYS A 16 -3.40 -12.55 -9.63
N ALA A 17 -4.16 -13.56 -9.19
CA ALA A 17 -4.63 -14.61 -10.07
C ALA A 17 -5.67 -14.10 -11.07
N GLU A 18 -6.57 -13.21 -10.62
CA GLU A 18 -7.56 -12.54 -11.47
C GLU A 18 -6.87 -11.61 -12.48
N GLU A 19 -5.88 -10.84 -12.05
CA GLU A 19 -5.10 -9.96 -12.92
C GLU A 19 -4.50 -10.73 -14.10
N GLN A 20 -3.85 -11.86 -13.82
CA GLN A 20 -3.23 -12.69 -14.86
C GLN A 20 -4.27 -13.30 -15.81
N ALA A 21 -5.42 -13.71 -15.29
CA ALA A 21 -6.54 -14.20 -16.11
C ALA A 21 -7.10 -13.10 -17.01
N LEU A 22 -7.28 -11.88 -16.48
CA LEU A 22 -7.77 -10.71 -17.22
C LEU A 22 -6.78 -10.27 -18.31
N GLN A 23 -5.49 -10.22 -18.01
CA GLN A 23 -4.45 -9.91 -19.01
C GLN A 23 -4.43 -10.92 -20.16
N THR A 24 -4.69 -12.20 -19.86
CA THR A 24 -4.75 -13.28 -20.86
C THR A 24 -6.03 -13.21 -21.70
N ALA A 25 -7.18 -12.99 -21.06
CA ALA A 25 -8.49 -13.00 -21.70
C ALA A 25 -8.80 -11.70 -22.47
N LEU A 26 -8.28 -10.57 -22.00
CA LEU A 26 -8.54 -9.22 -22.49
C LEU A 26 -7.22 -8.44 -22.69
N PRO A 27 -6.31 -8.91 -23.55
CA PRO A 27 -4.98 -8.30 -23.73
C PRO A 27 -5.04 -6.88 -24.31
N PHE A 28 -6.18 -6.47 -24.86
CA PHE A 28 -6.44 -5.13 -25.41
C PHE A 28 -7.07 -4.18 -24.39
N ALA A 29 -7.55 -4.68 -23.25
CA ALA A 29 -8.21 -3.85 -22.25
C ALA A 29 -7.17 -3.22 -21.33
N THR A 30 -7.42 -1.97 -20.94
CA THR A 30 -6.70 -1.35 -19.83
C THR A 30 -7.27 -1.89 -18.53
N ILE A 31 -6.41 -2.45 -17.68
CA ILE A 31 -6.80 -3.02 -16.39
C ILE A 31 -6.41 -2.03 -15.30
N HIS A 32 -7.37 -1.66 -14.46
CA HIS A 32 -7.16 -0.85 -13.28
C HIS A 32 -7.63 -1.62 -12.06
N GLY A 33 -6.91 -1.51 -10.96
CA GLY A 33 -7.45 -1.99 -9.70
C GLY A 33 -8.43 -0.98 -9.10
N CYS A 34 -9.37 -1.49 -8.30
CA CYS A 34 -10.46 -0.68 -7.80
C CYS A 34 -10.11 0.06 -6.51
N PHE A 35 -10.23 1.38 -6.54
CA PHE A 35 -10.00 2.24 -5.38
C PHE A 35 -10.88 1.91 -4.18
N PHE A 36 -12.14 1.50 -4.42
CA PHE A 36 -13.05 1.14 -3.33
C PHE A 36 -12.54 -0.07 -2.54
N GLN A 37 -12.14 -1.13 -3.24
CA GLN A 37 -11.61 -2.36 -2.64
C GLN A 37 -10.28 -2.08 -1.92
N PHE A 38 -9.39 -1.29 -2.53
CA PHE A 38 -8.16 -0.84 -1.88
C PHE A 38 -8.43 -0.13 -0.56
N LYS A 39 -9.32 0.89 -0.57
CA LYS A 39 -9.68 1.63 0.64
C LYS A 39 -10.30 0.72 1.71
N GLN A 40 -11.15 -0.23 1.32
CA GLN A 40 -11.74 -1.22 2.23
C GLN A 40 -10.67 -2.12 2.86
N ALA A 41 -9.71 -2.60 2.08
CA ALA A 41 -8.61 -3.42 2.58
C ALA A 41 -7.75 -2.65 3.59
N LEU A 42 -7.39 -1.39 3.28
CA LEU A 42 -6.66 -0.53 4.23
C LEU A 42 -7.47 -0.28 5.50
N TRP A 43 -8.77 -0.01 5.39
CA TRP A 43 -9.62 0.21 6.55
C TRP A 43 -9.72 -1.03 7.45
N ARG A 44 -9.87 -2.23 6.88
CA ARG A 44 -9.83 -3.48 7.64
C ARG A 44 -8.49 -3.64 8.36
N LYS A 45 -7.38 -3.33 7.70
CA LYS A 45 -6.05 -3.38 8.33
C LYS A 45 -5.92 -2.40 9.50
N ILE A 46 -6.40 -1.18 9.33
CA ILE A 46 -6.42 -0.15 10.39
C ILE A 46 -7.25 -0.64 11.60
N GLN A 47 -8.37 -1.32 11.35
CA GLN A 47 -9.18 -1.91 12.42
C GLN A 47 -8.49 -3.08 13.12
N GLU A 48 -7.84 -3.99 12.37
CA GLU A 48 -7.06 -5.11 12.93
C GLU A 48 -5.94 -4.65 13.85
N LEU A 49 -5.32 -3.50 13.55
CA LEU A 49 -4.25 -2.90 14.37
C LEU A 49 -4.78 -2.10 15.58
N GLY A 50 -6.10 -2.09 15.80
CA GLY A 50 -6.74 -1.41 16.93
C GLY A 50 -6.94 0.09 16.73
N TRP A 51 -6.68 0.63 15.53
CA TRP A 51 -6.74 2.08 15.27
C TRP A 51 -8.08 2.58 14.75
N GLY A 52 -9.08 1.71 14.59
CA GLY A 52 -10.38 2.10 14.06
C GLY A 52 -11.09 3.22 14.86
N LYS A 53 -10.79 3.34 16.16
CA LYS A 53 -11.29 4.38 17.07
C LYS A 53 -10.16 5.08 17.85
N ALA A 54 -8.92 4.99 17.38
CA ALA A 54 -7.81 5.56 18.11
C ALA A 54 -7.84 7.09 18.03
N GLU A 55 -7.86 7.76 19.19
CA GLU A 55 -7.75 9.22 19.29
C GLU A 55 -6.28 9.65 19.38
N ILE A 56 -5.44 9.10 18.50
CA ILE A 56 -4.04 9.50 18.39
C ILE A 56 -3.99 10.71 17.45
N GLU A 57 -3.51 11.84 17.96
CA GLU A 57 -3.41 13.08 17.20
C GLU A 57 -2.64 12.86 15.89
N GLY A 58 -3.23 13.27 14.77
CA GLY A 58 -2.60 13.18 13.45
C GLY A 58 -2.60 11.79 12.80
N LEU A 59 -2.79 10.68 13.54
CA LEU A 59 -2.68 9.32 13.00
C LEU A 59 -3.61 9.09 11.81
N HIS A 60 -4.89 9.42 11.95
CA HIS A 60 -5.87 9.25 10.88
C HIS A 60 -5.58 10.12 9.64
N ASN A 61 -4.88 11.24 9.79
CA ASN A 61 -4.46 12.05 8.66
C ASN A 61 -3.35 11.36 7.87
N TYR A 62 -2.35 10.79 8.55
CA TYR A 62 -1.32 9.97 7.90
C TYR A 62 -1.91 8.73 7.21
N LEU A 63 -2.85 8.03 7.86
CA LEU A 63 -3.53 6.88 7.24
C LEU A 63 -4.27 7.27 5.95
N LYS A 64 -4.88 8.47 5.91
CA LYS A 64 -5.47 9.02 4.67
C LYS A 64 -4.42 9.37 3.62
N MET A 65 -3.23 9.83 4.00
CA MET A 65 -2.13 10.09 3.06
C MET A 65 -1.67 8.79 2.37
N PHE A 66 -1.62 7.67 3.09
CA PHE A 66 -1.34 6.37 2.47
C PHE A 66 -2.40 5.97 1.44
N VAL A 67 -3.67 6.27 1.71
CA VAL A 67 -4.75 6.07 0.72
C VAL A 67 -4.55 7.00 -0.49
N ALA A 68 -4.14 8.25 -0.26
CA ALA A 68 -3.96 9.24 -1.32
C ALA A 68 -2.79 8.94 -2.29
N LEU A 69 -1.90 8.00 -1.94
CA LEU A 69 -0.84 7.53 -2.85
C LEU A 69 -1.41 6.99 -4.17
N THR A 70 -2.68 6.54 -4.21
CA THR A 70 -3.33 6.09 -5.46
C THR A 70 -3.50 7.20 -6.50
N PHE A 71 -3.36 8.46 -6.10
CA PHE A 71 -3.48 9.62 -7.00
C PHE A 71 -2.12 10.16 -7.45
N VAL A 72 -1.03 9.55 -6.97
CA VAL A 72 0.33 9.85 -7.41
C VAL A 72 0.60 9.08 -8.71
N ASP A 73 1.40 9.66 -9.60
CA ASP A 73 1.94 8.94 -10.75
C ASP A 73 2.64 7.66 -10.27
N THR A 74 2.30 6.52 -10.89
CA THR A 74 2.80 5.20 -10.49
C THR A 74 4.33 5.14 -10.46
N ALA A 75 5.02 5.90 -11.33
CA ALA A 75 6.49 5.98 -11.33
C ALA A 75 7.07 6.59 -10.05
N ASN A 76 6.29 7.43 -9.36
CA ASN A 76 6.72 8.14 -8.15
C ASN A 76 6.19 7.52 -6.85
N VAL A 77 5.20 6.62 -6.92
CA VAL A 77 4.58 5.97 -5.75
C VAL A 77 5.60 5.38 -4.78
N PRO A 78 6.64 4.62 -5.21
CA PRO A 78 7.62 4.06 -4.28
C PRO A 78 8.39 5.13 -3.50
N ALA A 79 8.80 6.22 -4.16
CA ALA A 79 9.53 7.31 -3.53
C ALA A 79 8.67 8.05 -2.49
N PHE A 80 7.43 8.37 -2.83
CA PHE A 80 6.50 9.02 -1.91
C PHE A 80 6.07 8.09 -0.77
N PHE A 81 5.90 6.79 -1.03
CA PHE A 81 5.63 5.80 0.00
C PHE A 81 6.78 5.73 1.00
N ASN A 82 8.03 5.62 0.54
CA ASN A 82 9.19 5.53 1.41
C ASN A 82 9.34 6.78 2.31
N GLN A 83 9.16 7.97 1.75
CA GLN A 83 9.17 9.23 2.52
C GLN A 83 8.04 9.26 3.56
N LEU A 84 6.84 8.87 3.18
CA LEU A 84 5.68 8.87 4.09
C LEU A 84 5.83 7.81 5.19
N ALA A 85 6.30 6.60 4.85
CA ALA A 85 6.56 5.51 5.78
C ALA A 85 7.62 5.89 6.81
N GLN A 86 8.73 6.51 6.37
CA GLN A 86 9.76 7.00 7.27
C GLN A 86 9.19 8.02 8.27
N ARG A 87 8.50 9.06 7.78
CA ARG A 87 7.88 10.07 8.66
C ARG A 87 6.85 9.47 9.61
N PHE A 88 6.06 8.50 9.14
CA PHE A 88 5.08 7.81 9.96
C PHE A 88 5.74 7.02 11.11
N LEU A 89 6.82 6.30 10.83
CA LEU A 89 7.55 5.55 11.85
C LEU A 89 8.32 6.46 12.81
N GLU A 90 8.85 7.59 12.33
CA GLU A 90 9.48 8.62 13.18
C GLU A 90 8.49 9.18 14.22
N ILE A 91 7.24 9.41 13.83
CA ILE A 91 6.22 10.03 14.69
C ILE A 91 5.53 9.01 15.59
N PHE A 92 5.17 7.84 15.05
CA PHE A 92 4.30 6.89 15.74
C PHE A 92 5.00 5.58 16.13
N GLY A 93 6.11 5.25 15.49
CA GLY A 93 6.78 3.95 15.66
C GLY A 93 7.41 3.76 17.04
N ASN A 94 7.82 4.83 17.73
CA ASN A 94 8.41 4.79 19.07
C ASN A 94 9.61 3.82 19.22
N GLY A 95 10.30 3.49 18.13
CA GLY A 95 11.39 2.50 18.10
C GLY A 95 10.93 1.03 18.24
N ASP A 96 9.61 0.77 18.27
CA ASP A 96 9.06 -0.58 18.34
C ASP A 96 9.07 -1.25 16.96
N SER A 97 10.11 -2.05 16.71
CA SER A 97 10.31 -2.77 15.44
C SER A 97 9.27 -3.86 15.18
N GLU A 98 8.54 -4.31 16.19
CA GLU A 98 7.49 -5.34 16.07
C GLU A 98 6.09 -4.77 16.26
N GLY A 99 6.00 -3.45 16.48
CA GLY A 99 4.77 -2.74 16.78
C GLY A 99 3.79 -2.61 15.61
N PRO A 100 2.57 -2.14 15.91
CA PRO A 100 1.50 -2.04 14.92
C PRO A 100 1.83 -1.07 13.77
N HIS A 101 2.66 -0.05 14.03
CA HIS A 101 3.12 0.91 13.01
C HIS A 101 4.01 0.25 11.96
N VAL A 102 4.99 -0.55 12.39
CA VAL A 102 5.84 -1.32 11.49
C VAL A 102 5.01 -2.40 10.79
N ALA A 103 4.08 -3.05 11.48
CA ALA A 103 3.16 -4.02 10.87
C ALA A 103 2.30 -3.41 9.75
N PHE A 104 1.84 -2.16 9.91
CA PHE A 104 1.11 -1.44 8.86
C PHE A 104 1.98 -1.14 7.63
N ILE A 105 3.20 -0.63 7.82
CA ILE A 105 4.12 -0.36 6.70
C ILE A 105 4.48 -1.64 5.97
N ASN A 106 4.78 -2.72 6.69
CA ASN A 106 5.03 -4.04 6.11
C ASN A 106 3.83 -4.56 5.32
N TYR A 107 2.61 -4.34 5.80
CA TYR A 107 1.41 -4.70 5.06
C TYR A 107 1.29 -3.88 3.77
N MET A 108 1.52 -2.56 3.84
CA MET A 108 1.49 -1.69 2.68
C MET A 108 2.48 -2.12 1.60
N GLU A 109 3.73 -2.35 2.00
CA GLU A 109 4.82 -2.76 1.12
C GLU A 109 4.53 -4.10 0.44
N ARG A 110 4.15 -5.12 1.23
CA ARG A 110 3.95 -6.49 0.72
C ARG A 110 2.78 -6.61 -0.25
N ASN A 111 1.72 -5.82 -0.07
CA ASN A 111 0.46 -5.99 -0.80
C ASN A 111 0.27 -4.96 -1.92
N TRP A 112 0.88 -3.76 -1.82
CA TRP A 112 0.54 -2.66 -2.73
C TRP A 112 1.74 -2.00 -3.42
N ILE A 113 2.94 -2.02 -2.80
CA ILE A 113 4.13 -1.35 -3.36
C ILE A 113 5.05 -2.33 -4.08
N GLY A 114 5.28 -3.52 -3.52
CA GLY A 114 6.22 -4.52 -4.02
C GLY A 114 7.46 -4.69 -3.12
N LYS A 115 8.02 -5.91 -3.08
CA LYS A 115 9.10 -6.32 -2.15
C LYS A 115 10.50 -5.76 -2.43
N ASP A 116 10.71 -5.13 -3.59
CA ASP A 116 12.06 -4.73 -4.05
C ASP A 116 12.48 -3.33 -3.57
N PHE A 117 11.70 -2.69 -2.68
CA PHE A 117 11.77 -1.24 -2.49
C PHE A 117 12.21 -0.74 -1.10
N MET A 118 12.55 -1.62 -0.14
CA MET A 118 13.28 -1.22 1.06
C MET A 118 14.77 -1.59 1.00
N PRO A 119 15.69 -0.64 1.25
CA PRO A 119 17.06 -0.97 1.63
C PRO A 119 17.04 -1.83 2.91
N HIS A 120 17.97 -2.75 3.04
CA HIS A 120 18.08 -3.69 4.17
C HIS A 120 18.24 -3.04 5.57
N ASP A 121 18.31 -1.72 5.65
CA ASP A 121 18.77 -0.97 6.83
C ASP A 121 17.67 -0.62 7.86
N PHE A 122 16.39 -0.96 7.60
CA PHE A 122 15.33 -0.79 8.61
C PHE A 122 15.28 -1.91 9.66
N ARG A 123 16.18 -2.90 9.59
CA ARG A 123 16.45 -3.78 10.73
C ARG A 123 17.30 -3.02 11.75
N CYS A 124 16.61 -2.37 12.69
CA CYS A 124 17.09 -2.06 14.04
C CYS A 124 18.59 -1.74 14.12
N GLN A 125 19.02 -0.55 13.67
CA GLN A 125 20.37 -0.07 14.00
C GLN A 125 20.36 0.54 15.40
N CYS A 126 20.26 -0.34 16.40
CA CYS A 126 20.91 -0.08 17.67
C CYS A 126 22.42 -0.16 17.43
N GLY A 127 23.06 1.01 17.38
CA GLY A 127 24.48 1.14 17.69
C GLY A 127 25.45 1.05 16.52
N THR A 128 26.20 2.14 16.41
CA THR A 128 27.63 2.21 16.03
C THR A 128 27.92 2.53 14.56
N VAL A 129 28.25 3.80 14.36
CA VAL A 129 29.15 4.32 13.32
C VAL A 129 30.35 3.39 13.11
N LYS A 130 30.69 3.06 11.85
CA LYS A 130 32.06 3.21 11.31
C LYS A 130 32.18 2.74 9.86
N ILE A 131 32.70 3.70 9.07
CA ILE A 131 33.27 3.68 7.70
C ILE A 131 32.31 3.40 6.56
#